data_AF-A0A6U1RHF7-F1
#
_entry.id   AF-A0A6U1RHF7-F1
#
_cell.length_a   1.000
_cell.length_b   1.000
_cell.length_c   1.000
_cell.angle_alpha   90.00
_cell.angle_beta   90.00
_cell.angle_gamma   90.00
#
_symmetry.space_group_name_H-M   'P 1'
#
loop_
_entity.id
_entity.type
_entity.pdbx_description
1 polymer ?
#
loop_
_entity_poly.entity_id
_entity_poly.type
_entity_poly.pdbx_seq_one_letter_code
_entity_poly.pdbx_strand_id
1 'polypeptide(L)'
;RNDKKNRSPLVVARKHARSLKAMAQKAPDFCLGKYFLVKAELESLKKQQQHLHGALRHYKCAVSLAHNYKLLTDEAVACELAGRYLVRDCQNESQGLYYIEQARKAYIQWGSNIKADRLVAEFENIQTKAIKWR
;
A
#
# COMPACT_ATOMS: atom_id res chain seq x y z
N ARG A 1 4.99 -20.57 -32.54
CA ARG A 1 3.89 -19.75 -31.94
C ARG A 1 4.56 -18.75 -30.99
N ASN A 2 4.71 -17.52 -31.48
CA ASN A 2 5.78 -16.59 -31.15
C ASN A 2 5.35 -15.55 -30.08
N ASP A 3 6.28 -15.20 -29.18
CA ASP A 3 6.38 -13.95 -28.42
C ASP A 3 5.19 -13.45 -27.56
N LYS A 4 4.97 -14.05 -26.38
CA LYS A 4 4.44 -13.26 -25.25
C LYS A 4 5.55 -12.31 -24.79
N LYS A 5 5.65 -11.16 -25.47
CA LYS A 5 6.52 -10.02 -25.17
C LYS A 5 6.59 -9.81 -23.64
N ASN A 6 7.71 -10.19 -23.03
CA ASN A 6 7.96 -10.05 -21.59
C ASN A 6 8.09 -8.55 -21.26
N ARG A 7 6.95 -7.87 -21.14
CA ARG A 7 6.91 -6.43 -20.83
C ARG A 7 7.38 -6.26 -19.40
N SER A 8 8.36 -5.39 -19.18
CA SER A 8 8.81 -5.02 -17.83
C SER A 8 7.60 -4.71 -16.93
N PRO A 9 7.53 -5.27 -15.69
CA PRO A 9 6.45 -5.00 -14.74
C PRO A 9 6.18 -3.50 -14.53
N LEU A 10 7.21 -2.66 -14.64
CA LEU A 10 7.10 -1.19 -14.58
C LEU A 10 6.29 -0.60 -15.73
N VAL A 11 6.45 -1.14 -16.95
CA VAL A 11 5.69 -0.71 -18.13
C VAL A 11 4.21 -1.05 -17.96
N VAL A 12 3.94 -2.24 -17.41
CA VAL A 12 2.58 -2.71 -17.11
C VAL A 12 1.93 -1.85 -16.02
N ALA A 13 2.63 -1.61 -14.90
CA ALA A 13 2.15 -0.75 -13.82
C ALA A 13 1.83 0.68 -14.29
N ARG A 14 2.70 1.29 -15.12
CA ARG A 14 2.46 2.60 -15.71
C ARG A 14 1.24 2.62 -16.63
N LYS A 15 1.01 1.55 -17.40
CA LYS A 15 -0.19 1.43 -18.24
C LYS A 15 -1.45 1.38 -17.37
N HIS A 16 -1.47 0.54 -16.33
CA HIS A 16 -2.59 0.46 -15.40
C HIS A 16 -2.84 1.78 -14.66
N ALA A 17 -1.79 2.50 -14.27
CA ALA A 17 -1.93 3.83 -13.66
C ALA A 17 -2.67 4.82 -14.59
N ARG A 18 -2.37 4.80 -15.91
CA ARG A 18 -3.09 5.65 -16.88
C ARG A 18 -4.56 5.24 -17.01
N SER A 19 -4.84 3.95 -17.08
CA SER A 19 -6.22 3.44 -17.14
C SER A 19 -7.01 3.79 -15.88
N LEU A 20 -6.42 3.61 -14.69
CA LEU A 20 -7.03 3.99 -13.41
C LEU A 20 -7.26 5.50 -13.32
N LYS A 21 -6.33 6.33 -13.81
CA LYS A 21 -6.52 7.78 -13.89
C LYS A 21 -7.73 8.15 -14.75
N ALA A 22 -7.86 7.54 -15.93
CA ALA A 22 -9.00 7.78 -16.81
C ALA A 22 -10.33 7.30 -16.20
N MET A 23 -10.33 6.17 -15.49
CA MET A 23 -11.51 5.68 -14.80
C MET A 23 -11.85 6.53 -13.57
N ALA A 24 -10.87 7.05 -12.85
CA ALA A 24 -11.09 7.95 -11.71
C ALA A 24 -11.77 9.26 -12.10
N GLN A 25 -11.65 9.71 -13.35
CA GLN A 25 -12.41 10.86 -13.87
C GLN A 25 -13.92 10.57 -13.96
N LYS A 26 -14.31 9.29 -14.08
CA LYS A 26 -15.71 8.86 -14.24
C LYS A 26 -16.30 8.25 -12.96
N ALA A 27 -15.46 7.60 -12.16
CA ALA A 27 -15.81 6.90 -10.93
C ALA A 27 -14.68 7.11 -9.89
N PRO A 28 -14.58 8.32 -9.31
CA PRO A 28 -13.52 8.65 -8.36
C PRO A 28 -13.55 7.73 -7.14
N ASP A 29 -14.75 7.40 -6.67
CA ASP A 29 -15.00 6.62 -5.46
C ASP A 29 -14.29 5.25 -5.45
N PHE A 30 -14.20 4.59 -6.61
CA PHE A 30 -13.65 3.25 -6.72
C PHE A 30 -12.24 3.20 -7.33
N CYS A 31 -11.93 4.14 -8.21
CA CYS A 31 -10.70 4.08 -9.01
C CYS A 31 -9.61 5.04 -8.51
N LEU A 32 -9.97 6.12 -7.81
CA LEU A 32 -9.00 7.14 -7.40
C LEU A 32 -8.03 6.63 -6.34
N GLY A 33 -8.53 5.87 -5.35
CA GLY A 33 -7.67 5.24 -4.34
C GLY A 33 -6.63 4.31 -4.95
N LYS A 34 -7.05 3.42 -5.86
CA LYS A 34 -6.17 2.51 -6.61
C LYS A 34 -5.16 3.27 -7.47
N TYR A 35 -5.57 4.37 -8.10
CA TYR A 35 -4.66 5.23 -8.86
C TYR A 35 -3.54 5.79 -7.96
N PHE A 36 -3.90 6.33 -6.79
CA PHE A 36 -2.92 6.85 -5.84
C PHE A 36 -1.99 5.78 -5.32
N LEU A 37 -2.49 4.58 -5.04
CA LEU A 37 -1.69 3.47 -4.57
C LEU A 37 -0.62 3.05 -5.59
N VAL A 38 -1.00 2.90 -6.87
CA VAL A 38 -0.03 2.59 -7.93
C VAL A 38 0.98 3.73 -8.11
N LYS A 39 0.55 4.98 -7.97
CA LYS A 39 1.45 6.13 -8.04
C LYS A 39 2.45 6.15 -6.88
N ALA A 40 2.03 5.77 -5.68
CA ALA A 40 2.90 5.64 -4.51
C ALA A 40 4.01 4.62 -4.74
N GLU A 41 3.66 3.43 -5.25
CA GLU A 41 4.64 2.38 -5.59
C GLU A 41 5.59 2.81 -6.72
N LEU A 42 5.09 3.50 -7.74
CA LEU A 42 5.95 4.02 -8.81
C LEU A 42 6.95 5.08 -8.31
N GLU A 43 6.61 5.82 -7.26
CA GLU A 43 7.49 6.80 -6.63
C GLU A 43 8.46 6.16 -5.63
N SER A 44 8.01 5.16 -4.85
CA SER A 44 8.85 4.42 -3.90
C SER A 44 10.04 3.75 -4.60
N LEU A 45 9.84 3.25 -5.82
CA LEU A 45 10.88 2.60 -6.62
C LEU A 45 11.97 3.56 -7.12
N LYS A 46 11.77 4.88 -7.07
CA LYS A 46 12.77 5.84 -7.56
C LYS A 46 13.97 6.01 -6.62
N LYS A 47 13.93 5.46 -5.39
CA LYS A 47 15.02 5.42 -4.38
C LYS A 47 15.80 6.72 -4.12
N GLN A 48 15.30 7.86 -4.59
CA GLN A 48 15.89 9.17 -4.36
C GLN A 48 15.25 9.75 -3.10
N GLN A 49 16.06 10.21 -2.13
CA GLN A 49 15.58 10.74 -0.85
C GLN A 49 14.52 11.84 -1.00
N GLN A 50 14.60 12.65 -2.05
CA GLN A 50 13.62 13.71 -2.37
C GLN A 50 12.21 13.18 -2.68
N HIS A 51 12.09 11.91 -3.08
CA HIS A 51 10.82 11.27 -3.40
C HIS A 51 10.18 10.53 -2.22
N LEU A 52 10.88 10.45 -1.07
CA LEU A 52 10.40 9.66 0.07
C LEU A 52 9.05 10.17 0.60
N HIS A 53 8.93 11.50 0.68
CA HIS A 53 7.72 12.19 1.13
C HIS A 53 6.60 12.14 0.09
N GLY A 54 6.94 12.06 -1.20
CA GLY A 54 5.97 11.98 -2.30
C GLY A 54 5.17 10.68 -2.25
N ALA A 55 5.85 9.54 -2.12
CA ALA A 55 5.20 8.25 -2.05
C ALA A 55 4.29 8.13 -0.81
N LEU A 56 4.76 8.60 0.36
CA LEU A 56 3.95 8.58 1.58
C LEU A 56 2.66 9.40 1.47
N ARG A 57 2.70 10.56 0.79
CA ARG A 57 1.49 11.35 0.53
C ARG A 57 0.50 10.57 -0.32
N HIS A 58 0.97 9.88 -1.36
CA HIS A 58 0.11 9.06 -2.20
C HIS A 58 -0.48 7.85 -1.44
N TYR A 59 0.29 7.18 -0.58
CA TYR A 59 -0.25 6.14 0.31
C TYR A 59 -1.36 6.69 1.22
N LYS A 60 -1.12 7.82 1.88
CA LYS A 60 -2.12 8.46 2.76
C LYS A 60 -3.42 8.79 2.02
N CYS A 61 -3.31 9.32 0.80
CA CYS A 61 -4.49 9.56 -0.04
C CYS A 61 -5.24 8.26 -0.37
N ALA A 62 -4.52 7.19 -0.73
CA ALA A 62 -5.13 5.90 -1.03
C ALA A 62 -5.87 5.31 0.19
N VAL A 63 -5.25 5.34 1.37
CA VAL A 63 -5.86 4.90 2.63
C VAL A 63 -7.11 5.71 2.95
N SER A 64 -7.03 7.04 2.90
CA SER A 64 -8.17 7.90 3.21
C SER A 64 -9.34 7.69 2.26
N LEU A 65 -9.09 7.54 0.95
CA LEU A 65 -10.16 7.26 0.00
C LEU A 65 -10.80 5.90 0.25
N ALA A 66 -9.98 4.85 0.43
CA ALA A 66 -10.50 3.52 0.72
C ALA A 66 -11.35 3.49 1.99
N HIS A 67 -10.90 4.17 3.05
CA HIS A 67 -11.64 4.33 4.29
C HIS A 67 -12.97 5.06 4.08
N ASN A 68 -12.95 6.21 3.42
CA ASN A 68 -14.14 7.04 3.18
C ASN A 68 -15.21 6.29 2.37
N TYR A 69 -14.80 5.47 1.40
CA TYR A 69 -15.70 4.67 0.58
C TYR A 69 -15.94 3.26 1.12
N LYS A 70 -15.46 2.95 2.34
CA LYS A 70 -15.61 1.66 3.02
C LYS A 70 -15.11 0.46 2.18
N LEU A 71 -14.06 0.68 1.39
CA LEU A 71 -13.41 -0.33 0.56
C LEU A 71 -12.38 -1.10 1.41
N LEU A 72 -12.86 -1.97 2.29
CA LEU A 72 -12.02 -2.66 3.30
C LEU A 72 -10.80 -3.37 2.71
N THR A 73 -10.94 -4.01 1.55
CA THR A 73 -9.82 -4.66 0.84
C THR A 73 -8.75 -3.66 0.43
N ASP A 74 -9.19 -2.52 -0.10
CA ASP A 74 -8.30 -1.51 -0.65
C ASP A 74 -7.62 -0.76 0.49
N GLU A 75 -8.34 -0.52 1.59
CA GLU A 75 -7.80 0.05 2.82
C GLU A 75 -6.73 -0.87 3.42
N ALA A 76 -7.02 -2.17 3.53
CA ALA A 76 -6.06 -3.15 4.04
C ALA A 76 -4.77 -3.17 3.22
N VAL A 77 -4.87 -3.26 1.89
CA VAL A 77 -3.71 -3.28 0.99
C VAL A 77 -2.96 -1.94 1.02
N ALA A 78 -3.66 -0.81 1.04
CA ALA A 78 -3.03 0.50 1.09
C ALA A 78 -2.26 0.72 2.40
N CYS A 79 -2.84 0.33 3.53
CA CYS A 79 -2.18 0.36 4.83
C CYS A 79 -0.98 -0.57 4.89
N GLU A 80 -1.08 -1.80 4.36
CA GLU A 80 0.03 -2.75 4.34
C GLU A 80 1.23 -2.18 3.56
N LEU A 81 0.99 -1.66 2.35
CA LEU A 81 2.05 -1.09 1.51
C LEU A 81 2.65 0.18 2.13
N ALA A 82 1.82 1.03 2.74
CA ALA A 82 2.29 2.21 3.48
C ALA A 82 3.20 1.83 4.65
N GLY A 83 2.78 0.84 5.44
CA GLY A 83 3.54 0.34 6.59
C GLY A 83 4.89 -0.24 6.18
N ARG A 84 4.89 -1.12 5.18
CA ARG A 84 6.11 -1.71 4.60
C ARG A 84 7.08 -0.65 4.08
N TYR A 85 6.56 0.34 3.36
CA TYR A 85 7.35 1.45 2.84
C TYR A 85 8.00 2.27 3.95
N LEU A 86 7.26 2.58 5.02
CA LEU A 86 7.77 3.34 6.16
C LEU A 86 8.89 2.61 6.90
N VAL A 87 8.72 1.31 7.13
CA VAL A 87 9.74 0.48 7.80
C VAL A 87 10.98 0.32 6.92
N ARG A 88 10.79 -0.05 5.64
CA ARG A 88 11.89 -0.41 4.73
C ARG A 88 12.67 0.80 4.22
N ASP A 89 11.97 1.83 3.76
CA ASP A 89 12.57 2.91 2.95
C ASP A 89 12.69 4.23 3.72
N CYS A 90 11.81 4.49 4.68
CA CYS A 90 11.83 5.72 5.48
C CYS A 90 12.47 5.54 6.87
N GLN A 91 12.81 4.31 7.27
CA GLN A 91 13.32 4.00 8.62
C GLN A 91 12.41 4.51 9.75
N ASN A 92 11.10 4.58 9.51
CA ASN A 92 10.11 5.08 10.45
C ASN A 92 9.23 3.92 10.94
N GLU A 93 9.79 3.13 11.86
CA GLU A 93 9.18 1.89 12.34
C GLU A 93 7.88 2.13 13.10
N SER A 94 7.82 3.16 13.97
CA SER A 94 6.63 3.45 14.76
C SER A 94 5.41 3.76 13.89
N GLN A 95 5.58 4.64 12.89
CA GLN A 95 4.52 4.95 11.96
C GLN A 95 4.23 3.76 11.03
N GLY A 96 5.26 3.00 10.66
CA GLY A 96 5.10 1.78 9.87
C GLY A 96 4.21 0.76 10.57
N LEU A 97 4.52 0.41 11.81
CA LEU A 97 3.74 -0.53 12.63
C LEU A 97 2.31 -0.05 12.87
N TYR A 98 2.09 1.26 13.00
CA TYR A 98 0.72 1.80 13.06
C TYR A 98 -0.10 1.42 11.82
N TYR A 99 0.44 1.61 10.61
CA TYR A 99 -0.28 1.22 9.38
C TYR A 99 -0.42 -0.30 9.24
N ILE A 100 0.56 -1.08 9.68
CA ILE A 100 0.45 -2.55 9.69
C ILE A 100 -0.72 -3.00 10.58
N GLU A 101 -0.90 -2.39 11.75
CA GLU A 101 -2.04 -2.70 12.61
C GLU A 101 -3.38 -2.29 11.98
N GLN A 102 -3.44 -1.16 11.27
CA GLN A 102 -4.64 -0.79 10.51
C GLN A 102 -4.94 -1.80 9.40
N ALA A 103 -3.92 -2.26 8.67
CA ALA A 103 -4.08 -3.27 7.64
C ALA A 103 -4.62 -4.59 8.21
N ARG A 104 -4.10 -5.01 9.37
CA ARG A 104 -4.57 -6.20 10.09
C ARG A 104 -6.05 -6.09 10.43
N LYS A 105 -6.47 -4.97 11.03
CA LYS A 105 -7.88 -4.73 11.38
C LYS A 105 -8.79 -4.76 10.14
N ALA A 106 -8.39 -4.08 9.07
CA ALA A 106 -9.14 -4.06 7.81
C ALA A 106 -9.24 -5.45 7.16
N TYR A 107 -8.17 -6.27 7.19
CA TYR A 107 -8.22 -7.65 6.71
C TYR A 107 -9.18 -8.52 7.53
N ILE A 108 -9.18 -8.40 8.85
CA ILE A 108 -10.13 -9.13 9.72
C ILE A 108 -11.56 -8.69 9.41
N GLN A 109 -11.82 -7.38 9.31
CA GLN A 109 -13.15 -6.86 9.01
C GLN A 109 -13.65 -7.29 7.63
N TRP A 110 -12.76 -7.43 6.66
CA TRP A 110 -13.10 -7.98 5.34
C TRP A 110 -13.33 -9.52 5.36
N GLY A 111 -12.85 -10.22 6.40
CA GLY A 111 -12.98 -11.67 6.56
C GLY A 111 -11.76 -12.49 6.14
N SER A 112 -10.60 -11.87 5.96
CA SER A 112 -9.35 -12.54 5.58
C SER A 112 -8.38 -12.69 6.75
N ASN A 113 -8.70 -13.60 7.67
CA ASN A 113 -7.86 -13.90 8.84
C ASN A 113 -6.47 -14.40 8.42
N ILE A 114 -6.36 -15.22 7.36
CA ILE A 114 -5.07 -15.72 6.86
C ILE A 114 -4.10 -14.58 6.50
N LYS A 115 -4.61 -13.50 5.89
CA LYS A 115 -3.77 -12.33 5.56
C LYS A 115 -3.39 -11.55 6.81
N ALA A 116 -4.31 -11.41 7.77
CA ALA A 116 -4.05 -10.75 9.04
C ALA A 116 -2.98 -11.52 9.86
N ASP A 117 -3.10 -12.84 9.98
CA ASP A 117 -2.17 -13.69 10.73
C ASP A 117 -0.79 -13.70 10.09
N ARG A 118 -0.72 -13.78 8.75
CA ARG A 118 0.54 -13.66 8.02
C ARG A 118 1.22 -12.32 8.28
N LEU A 119 0.44 -11.24 8.32
CA LEU A 119 0.95 -9.90 8.56
C LEU A 119 1.50 -9.77 10.00
N VAL A 120 0.80 -10.34 10.99
CA VAL A 120 1.28 -10.39 12.37
C VAL A 120 2.58 -11.17 12.47
N ALA A 121 2.63 -12.39 11.95
CA ALA A 121 3.82 -13.24 12.02
C ALA A 121 5.06 -12.59 11.38
N GLU A 122 4.86 -11.80 10.32
CA GLU A 122 5.95 -11.07 9.67
C GLU A 122 6.48 -9.90 10.51
N PHE A 123 5.60 -9.19 11.23
CA PHE A 123 5.94 -7.98 11.98
C PHE A 123 6.11 -8.18 13.50
N GLU A 124 5.73 -9.33 14.06
CA GLU A 124 6.05 -9.72 15.46
C GLU A 124 7.57 -9.80 15.67
N ASN A 125 8.31 -10.28 14.68
CA ASN A 125 9.78 -10.29 14.69
C ASN A 125 10.40 -8.88 14.72
N ILE A 126 9.64 -7.87 14.29
CA ILE A 126 10.04 -6.45 14.30
C ILE A 126 9.68 -5.83 15.66
N GLN A 127 8.47 -6.07 16.18
CA GLN A 127 8.05 -5.61 17.51
C GLN A 127 8.90 -6.17 18.67
N THR A 128 9.42 -7.40 18.54
CA THR A 128 10.27 -8.03 19.57
C THR A 128 11.57 -7.26 19.82
N LYS A 129 12.05 -6.47 18.85
CA LYS A 129 13.20 -5.57 19.01
C LYS A 129 12.82 -4.18 19.51
N ALA A 130 11.58 -3.76 19.31
CA ALA A 130 11.15 -2.42 19.66
C ALA A 130 10.74 -2.32 21.14
N ILE A 131 9.77 -3.09 21.63
CA ILE A 131 9.23 -2.84 22.98
C ILE A 131 8.56 -4.12 23.56
N LYS A 132 9.13 -4.66 24.64
CA LYS A 132 8.37 -5.36 25.69
C LYS A 132 7.32 -4.37 26.21
N TRP A 133 6.10 -4.44 25.72
CA TRP A 133 4.99 -3.74 26.36
C TRP A 133 4.56 -4.59 27.56
N ARG A 134 4.82 -4.07 28.76
CA ARG A 134 4.32 -4.58 30.05
C ARG A 134 2.80 -4.47 30.13
#